data_AF-A0A932Q9W8-F1
#
_entry.id   AF-A0A932Q9W8-F1
#
_cell.length_a   1.000
_cell.length_b   1.000
_cell.length_c   1.000
_cell.angle_alpha   90.00
_cell.angle_beta   90.00
_cell.angle_gamma   90.00
#
_symmetry.space_group_name_H-M   'P 1'
#
loop_
_entity.id
_entity.type
_entity.pdbx_description
1 polymer ?
#
loop_
_entity_poly.entity_id
_entity_poly.type
_entity_poly.pdbx_seq_one_letter_code
_entity_poly.pdbx_strand_id
1 'polypeptide(L)'
;LYNEMCKHLTPPDLLIYLRKSLPRLKSNIARRGRDYEANISDTYLSNLNRYYDEWIEQHHHGKVLVVDSDNYDFLNNPTDFEKVGRQIFQELDQKELFLPTR
;
A
#
# COMPACT_ATOMS: atom_id res chain seq x y z
N LEU A 1 -5.53 20.32 8.31
CA LEU A 1 -6.80 19.80 7.75
C LEU A 1 -6.87 18.28 7.83
N TYR A 2 -5.97 17.53 7.18
CA TYR A 2 -5.92 16.06 7.26
C TYR A 2 -5.89 15.52 8.71
N ASN A 3 -4.93 15.99 9.53
CA ASN A 3 -4.83 15.58 10.94
C ASN A 3 -6.09 15.90 11.76
N GLU A 4 -6.80 16.98 11.44
CA GLU A 4 -8.05 17.35 12.14
C GLU A 4 -9.20 16.42 11.75
N MET A 5 -9.30 16.02 10.49
CA MET A 5 -10.30 15.05 10.04
C MET A 5 -10.03 13.66 10.63
N CYS A 6 -8.77 13.24 10.69
CA CYS A 6 -8.39 11.94 11.26
C CYS A 6 -8.73 11.81 12.75
N LYS A 7 -8.78 12.91 13.52
CA LYS A 7 -9.20 12.86 14.94
C LYS A 7 -10.63 12.39 15.15
N HIS A 8 -11.48 12.52 14.13
CA HIS A 8 -12.89 12.10 14.18
C HIS A 8 -13.14 10.74 13.54
N LEU A 9 -12.09 10.09 13.03
CA LEU A 9 -12.16 8.80 12.37
C LEU A 9 -11.52 7.75 13.27
N THR A 10 -12.16 6.59 13.38
CA THR A 10 -11.51 5.43 13.99
C THR A 10 -10.31 5.05 13.11
N PRO A 11 -9.09 4.95 13.68
CA PRO A 11 -7.94 4.54 12.91
C PRO A 11 -8.16 3.12 12.36
N PRO A 12 -7.64 2.80 11.16
CA PRO A 12 -7.79 1.48 10.58
C PRO A 12 -7.11 0.42 11.43
N ASP A 13 -7.65 -0.81 11.41
CA ASP A 13 -7.05 -1.92 12.14
C ASP A 13 -5.69 -2.34 11.56
N LEU A 14 -5.57 -2.23 10.24
CA LEU A 14 -4.36 -2.47 9.46
C LEU A 14 -4.37 -1.58 8.21
N LEU A 15 -3.29 -0.86 7.97
CA LEU A 15 -3.03 -0.13 6.74
C LEU A 15 -2.06 -0.94 5.86
N ILE A 16 -2.44 -1.22 4.62
CA ILE A 16 -1.59 -1.98 3.69
C ILE A 16 -0.97 -1.00 2.69
N TYR A 17 0.36 -0.91 2.68
CA TYR A 17 1.10 -0.10 1.74
C TYR A 17 1.81 -0.98 0.70
N LEU A 18 1.32 -0.94 -0.54
CA LEU A 18 1.91 -1.67 -1.66
C LEU A 18 3.02 -0.84 -2.30
N ARG A 19 4.25 -1.01 -1.81
CA ARG A 19 5.41 -0.32 -2.35
C ARG A 19 5.76 -0.88 -3.73
N LYS A 20 6.12 0.00 -4.67
CA LYS A 20 6.51 -0.39 -6.03
C LYS A 20 7.57 0.54 -6.58
N SER A 21 8.57 0.01 -7.29
CA SER A 21 9.57 0.84 -7.95
C SER A 21 9.00 1.57 -9.15
N LEU A 22 9.59 2.73 -9.46
CA LEU A 22 9.20 3.57 -10.58
C LEU A 22 9.21 2.82 -11.94
N PRO A 23 10.23 2.00 -12.28
CA PRO A 23 10.23 1.24 -13.54
C PRO A 23 9.05 0.28 -13.65
N ARG A 24 8.73 -0.44 -12.56
CA ARG A 24 7.60 -1.36 -12.52
C ARG A 24 6.25 -0.65 -12.59
N LEU A 25 6.13 0.49 -11.90
CA LEU A 25 4.92 1.32 -11.93
C LEU A 25 4.63 1.80 -13.36
N LYS A 26 5.65 2.31 -14.06
CA LYS A 26 5.54 2.75 -15.46
C LYS A 26 5.17 1.62 -16.40
N SER A 27 5.81 0.46 -16.27
CA SER A 27 5.46 -0.73 -17.06
C SER A 27 3.99 -1.11 -16.87
N ASN A 28 3.47 -1.04 -15.64
CA ASN A 28 2.06 -1.31 -15.35
C ASN A 28 1.10 -0.22 -15.86
N ILE A 29 1.49 1.06 -15.83
CA ILE A 29 0.71 2.17 -16.39
C ILE A 29 0.62 2.00 -17.91
N ALA A 30 1.75 1.77 -18.58
CA ALA A 30 1.80 1.55 -20.02
C ALA A 30 0.96 0.34 -20.43
N ARG A 31 1.06 -0.79 -19.71
CA ARG A 31 0.25 -1.99 -19.97
C ARG A 31 -1.25 -1.77 -19.82
N ARG A 32 -1.70 -0.82 -18.99
CA ARG A 32 -3.12 -0.48 -18.84
C ARG A 32 -3.69 0.29 -20.02
N GLY A 33 -2.84 0.91 -20.85
CA GLY A 33 -3.26 1.57 -22.09
C GLY A 33 -4.24 2.73 -21.91
N ARG A 34 -4.18 3.43 -20.78
CA ARG A 34 -5.06 4.58 -20.50
C ARG A 34 -4.46 5.84 -21.11
N ASP A 35 -5.12 6.41 -22.11
CA ASP A 35 -4.61 7.57 -22.87
C ASP A 35 -4.27 8.77 -21.99
N TYR A 36 -5.00 8.98 -20.90
CA TYR A 36 -4.76 10.06 -19.94
C TYR A 36 -3.53 9.85 -19.05
N GLU A 37 -3.06 8.60 -18.88
CA GLU A 37 -1.86 8.29 -18.09
C GLU A 37 -0.57 8.46 -18.93
N ALA A 38 -0.67 8.61 -20.25
CA ALA A 38 0.48 8.68 -21.16
C ALA A 38 1.39 9.91 -20.95
N ASN A 39 0.83 11.02 -20.44
CA ASN A 39 1.56 12.27 -20.23
C ASN A 39 2.05 12.45 -18.78
N ILE A 40 1.93 11.42 -17.93
CA ILE A 40 2.43 11.51 -16.55
C ILE A 40 3.96 11.53 -16.57
N SER A 41 4.56 12.57 -16.01
CA SER A 41 6.01 12.70 -15.98
C SER A 41 6.67 11.76 -14.96
N ASP A 42 7.88 11.33 -15.28
CA ASP A 42 8.75 10.54 -14.40
C ASP A 42 8.97 11.24 -13.06
N THR A 43 9.21 12.55 -13.12
CA THR A 43 9.42 13.39 -11.94
C THR A 43 8.18 13.40 -11.05
N TYR A 44 6.99 13.48 -11.64
CA TYR A 44 5.74 13.43 -10.87
C TYR A 44 5.59 12.08 -10.15
N LEU A 45 5.77 10.96 -10.85
CA LEU A 45 5.66 9.63 -10.23
C LEU A 45 6.74 9.38 -9.18
N SER A 46 7.96 9.85 -9.42
CA SER A 46 9.07 9.76 -8.46
C SER A 46 8.77 10.55 -7.18
N ASN A 47 8.29 11.79 -7.33
CA ASN A 47 7.87 12.62 -6.20
C ASN A 47 6.70 11.98 -5.44
N LEU A 48 5.73 11.43 -6.15
CA LEU A 48 4.58 10.75 -5.55
C LEU A 48 5.01 9.55 -4.72
N ASN A 49 5.87 8.68 -5.26
CA ASN A 49 6.45 7.56 -4.50
C ASN A 49 7.15 8.05 -3.24
N ARG A 50 8.01 9.07 -3.35
CA ARG A 50 8.70 9.65 -2.20
C ARG A 50 7.74 10.19 -1.15
N TYR A 51 6.70 10.92 -1.55
CA TYR A 51 5.71 11.45 -0.60
C TYR A 51 4.94 10.34 0.12
N TYR A 52 4.63 9.23 -0.56
CA TYR A 52 3.99 8.08 0.09
C TYR A 52 4.94 7.35 1.04
N ASP A 53 6.21 7.16 0.67
CA ASP A 53 7.22 6.59 1.55
C ASP A 53 7.43 7.46 2.81
N GLU A 54 7.58 8.79 2.64
CA GLU A 54 7.70 9.73 3.75
C GLU A 54 6.44 9.73 4.65
N TRP A 55 5.25 9.65 4.05
CA TRP A 55 3.99 9.62 4.80
C TRP A 55 3.81 8.33 5.60
N ILE A 56 4.15 7.17 5.01
CA ILE A 56 4.00 5.88 5.69
C ILE A 56 4.98 5.75 6.85
N GLU A 57 6.19 6.30 6.73
CA GLU A 57 7.19 6.34 7.81
C GLU A 57 6.72 7.18 9.00
N GLN A 58 5.98 8.26 8.74
CA GLN A 58 5.43 9.18 9.76
C GLN A 58 4.05 8.74 10.26
N HIS A 59 3.47 7.70 9.67
CA HIS A 59 2.14 7.23 10.03
C HIS A 59 2.18 6.40 11.32
N HIS A 60 1.73 6.98 12.42
CA HIS A 60 1.71 6.32 13.74
C HIS A 60 0.30 5.84 14.16
N HIS A 61 -0.70 5.94 13.29
CA HIS A 61 -2.10 5.66 13.62
C HIS A 61 -2.53 4.25 13.18
N GLY A 62 -2.15 3.25 13.97
CA GLY A 62 -2.48 1.84 13.71
C GLY A 62 -1.31 1.06 13.15
N LYS A 63 -1.55 -0.21 12.82
CA LYS A 63 -0.54 -1.12 12.30
C LYS A 63 -0.39 -0.91 10.79
N VAL A 64 0.83 -0.89 10.30
CA VAL A 64 1.12 -0.78 8.86
C VAL A 64 1.81 -2.05 8.38
N LEU A 65 1.28 -2.68 7.32
CA LEU A 65 1.93 -3.75 6.59
C LEU A 65 2.46 -3.17 5.26
N VAL A 66 3.79 -3.09 5.15
CA VAL A 66 4.46 -2.69 3.91
C VAL A 66 4.73 -3.94 3.07
N VAL A 67 4.13 -4.01 1.89
CA VAL A 67 4.32 -5.11 0.94
C VAL A 67 5.12 -4.61 -0.24
N ASP A 68 6.31 -5.18 -0.46
CA ASP A 68 7.09 -4.93 -1.66
C ASP A 68 6.48 -5.66 -2.87
N SER A 69 5.74 -4.93 -3.69
CA SER A 69 4.97 -5.46 -4.81
C SER A 69 5.75 -5.60 -6.11
N ASP A 70 7.06 -5.33 -6.10
CA ASP A 70 7.89 -5.48 -7.30
C ASP A 70 8.11 -6.95 -7.70
N ASN A 71 8.05 -7.84 -6.71
CA ASN A 71 8.29 -9.27 -6.85
C ASN A 71 7.01 -10.10 -6.98
N TYR A 72 5.84 -9.45 -6.98
CA TYR A 72 4.56 -10.13 -7.08
C TYR A 72 3.86 -9.80 -8.41
N ASP A 73 3.34 -10.84 -9.07
CA ASP A 73 2.47 -10.69 -10.23
C ASP A 73 1.05 -11.12 -9.89
N PHE A 74 0.25 -10.19 -9.36
CA PHE A 74 -1.14 -10.45 -8.99
C PHE A 74 -2.06 -10.72 -10.18
N LEU A 75 -1.64 -10.43 -11.41
CA LEU A 75 -2.47 -10.66 -12.60
C LEU A 75 -2.26 -12.06 -13.16
N ASN A 76 -1.02 -12.54 -13.18
CA ASN A 76 -0.68 -13.81 -13.82
C ASN A 76 -0.33 -14.93 -12.84
N ASN A 77 -0.12 -14.62 -11.55
CA ASN A 77 0.25 -15.60 -10.55
C ASN A 77 -0.69 -15.55 -9.32
N PRO A 78 -1.75 -16.38 -9.30
CA PRO A 78 -2.67 -16.48 -8.17
C PRO A 78 -1.97 -16.78 -6.84
N THR A 79 -0.86 -17.53 -6.88
CA THR A 79 -0.08 -17.87 -5.69
C THR A 79 0.49 -16.63 -5.00
N ASP A 80 0.86 -15.60 -5.76
CA ASP A 80 1.40 -14.36 -5.19
C ASP A 80 0.32 -13.56 -4.47
N PHE A 81 -0.91 -13.58 -5.00
CA PHE A 81 -2.07 -13.02 -4.31
C PHE A 81 -2.34 -13.76 -3.01
N GLU A 82 -2.33 -15.10 -3.02
CA GLU A 82 -2.52 -15.89 -1.80
C GLU A 82 -1.44 -15.65 -0.74
N LYS A 83 -0.17 -15.48 -1.14
CA LYS A 83 0.92 -15.16 -0.21
C LYS A 83 0.64 -13.84 0.53
N VAL A 84 0.30 -12.80 -0.20
CA VAL A 84 -0.02 -11.49 0.39
C VAL A 84 -1.30 -11.56 1.22
N GLY A 85 -2.31 -12.30 0.76
CA GLY A 85 -3.52 -12.57 1.53
C GLY A 85 -3.21 -13.24 2.88
N ARG A 86 -2.39 -14.31 2.88
CA ARG A 86 -1.95 -14.98 4.11
C ARG A 86 -1.18 -14.03 5.04
N GLN A 87 -0.32 -13.17 4.51
CA GLN A 87 0.37 -12.16 5.31
C GLN A 87 -0.63 -11.21 5.97
N ILE A 88 -1.60 -10.69 5.22
CA ILE A 88 -2.65 -9.81 5.75
C ILE A 88 -3.43 -10.49 6.89
N PHE A 89 -3.86 -11.73 6.70
CA PHE A 89 -4.57 -12.48 7.75
C PHE A 89 -3.71 -12.69 9.00
N GLN A 90 -2.44 -13.07 8.85
CA GLN A 90 -1.52 -13.22 9.98
C GLN A 90 -1.35 -11.92 10.77
N GLU A 91 -1.24 -10.78 10.07
CA GLU A 91 -1.09 -9.49 10.73
C GLU A 91 -2.34 -9.06 11.52
N LEU A 92 -3.53 -9.47 11.05
CA LEU A 92 -4.82 -9.24 11.71
C LEU A 92 -5.04 -10.19 12.89
N ASP A 93 -4.75 -11.49 12.75
CA ASP A 93 -4.90 -12.48 13.83
C ASP A 93 -4.02 -12.14 15.03
N GLN A 94 -2.79 -11.67 14.79
CA GLN A 94 -1.92 -11.20 15.86
C GLN A 94 -2.56 -10.07 16.67
N LYS A 95 -3.38 -9.20 16.05
CA LYS A 95 -4.06 -8.13 16.77
C LYS A 95 -5.11 -8.67 17.75
N GLU A 96 -5.86 -9.71 17.39
CA GLU A 96 -6.83 -10.35 18.29
C GLU A 96 -6.15 -10.99 19.51
N LEU A 97 -4.90 -11.43 19.38
CA LEU A 97 -4.14 -11.98 20.51
C LEU A 97 -3.73 -10.93 21.55
N PHE A 98 -3.58 -9.66 21.15
CA PHE A 98 -3.11 -8.57 22.01
C PHE A 98 -4.22 -7.65 22.54
N LEU A 99 -5.46 -7.83 22.11
CA LEU A 99 -6.62 -7.10 22.62
C LEU A 99 -7.55 -8.09 23.33
N PRO A 100 -7.64 -8.10 24.68
CA PRO A 100 -8.68 -8.88 25.35
C PRO A 100 -10.03 -8.35 24.86
N THR A 101 -10.84 -9.25 24.31
CA THR A 101 -12.20 -8.95 23.87
C THR A 101 -12.93 -8.20 24.99
N ARG A 102 -13.50 -7.04 24.64
CA ARG A 102 -14.31 -6.25 25.57
C ARG A 102 -15.65 -6.92 25.84
#